data_AF-A0A0H3GP12-F1
#
_entry.id   AF-A0A0H3GP12-F1
#
_cell.length_a   1.000
_cell.length_b   1.000
_cell.length_c   1.000
_cell.angle_alpha   90.00
_cell.angle_beta   90.00
_cell.angle_gamma   90.00
#
_symmetry.space_group_name_H-M   'P 1'
#
loop_
_entity.id
_entity.type
_entity.pdbx_description
1 polymer ?
#
loop_
_entity_poly.entity_id
_entity_poly.type
_entity_poly.pdbx_seq_one_letter_code
_entity_poly.pdbx_strand_id
1 'polypeptide(L)'
;MKELTLNEMEYISGGFNLFGAASSFASFVANSGVGFTSFVLTSGTAFASFVGDSAMAFGSFLTGQSNWETFVTAGKENWGSFVNTAGNSWNTFVNNAASDWNTFLTKASA
;
A
#
# COMPACT_ATOMS: atom_id res chain seq x y z
N MET A 1 30.75 12.21 34.10
CA MET A 1 29.37 11.65 34.16
C MET A 1 29.48 10.13 34.14
N LYS A 2 28.61 9.41 34.84
CA LYS A 2 28.59 7.94 34.85
C LYS A 2 27.91 7.44 33.56
N GLU A 3 28.48 6.42 32.91
CA GLU A 3 27.79 5.68 31.84
C GLU A 3 26.77 4.72 32.46
N LEU A 4 25.56 4.73 31.92
CA LEU A 4 24.49 3.83 32.35
C LEU A 4 24.65 2.48 31.67
N THR A 5 24.38 1.41 32.41
CA THR A 5 24.17 0.08 31.82
C THR A 5 22.84 0.05 31.06
N LEU A 6 22.67 -0.92 30.15
CA LEU A 6 21.41 -1.10 29.41
C LEU A 6 20.20 -1.28 30.35
N ASN A 7 20.37 -2.04 31.44
CA ASN A 7 19.31 -2.25 32.43
C ASN A 7 18.96 -0.94 33.18
N GLU A 8 19.97 -0.11 33.49
CA GLU A 8 19.72 1.21 34.09
C GLU A 8 18.99 2.13 33.10
N MET A 9 19.37 2.09 31.82
CA MET A 9 18.69 2.84 30.76
C MET A 9 17.22 2.41 30.61
N GLU A 10 16.96 1.11 30.57
CA GLU A 10 15.61 0.56 30.48
C GLU A 10 14.76 0.98 31.69
N TYR A 11 15.33 0.89 32.91
CA TYR A 11 14.65 1.30 34.13
C TYR A 11 14.28 2.79 34.13
N ILE A 12 15.19 3.69 33.74
CA ILE A 12 14.88 5.13 33.66
C ILE A 12 13.99 5.50 32.47
N SER A 13 13.95 4.66 31.44
CA SER A 13 13.12 4.90 30.26
C SER A 13 11.63 4.58 30.49
N GLY A 14 11.29 3.94 31.61
CA GLY A 14 9.93 3.54 31.92
C GLY A 14 9.46 2.29 31.17
N GLY A 15 10.38 1.36 30.88
CA GLY A 15 10.08 0.10 30.17
C GLY A 15 10.17 0.21 28.64
N PHE A 16 10.94 1.19 28.13
CA PHE A 16 11.21 1.26 26.70
C PHE A 16 12.33 0.29 26.30
N ASN A 17 12.00 -0.62 25.39
CA ASN A 17 12.93 -1.60 24.86
C ASN A 17 13.50 -1.13 23.53
N LEU A 18 14.69 -0.53 23.60
CA LEU A 18 15.38 0.05 22.45
C LEU A 18 15.64 -0.97 21.32
N PHE A 19 16.06 -2.19 21.66
CA PHE A 19 16.36 -3.21 20.64
C PHE A 19 15.09 -3.74 19.97
N GLY A 20 14.04 -3.95 20.76
CA GLY A 20 12.71 -4.29 20.27
C GLY A 20 12.17 -3.20 19.34
N ALA A 21 12.22 -1.94 19.76
CA ALA A 21 11.82 -0.77 18.99
C ALA A 21 12.62 -0.63 17.69
N ALA A 22 13.95 -0.68 17.75
CA ALA A 22 14.80 -0.49 16.57
C ALA A 22 14.58 -1.57 15.51
N SER A 23 14.54 -2.84 15.93
CA SER A 23 14.37 -3.98 15.01
C SER A 23 12.98 -4.01 14.35
N SER A 24 11.92 -3.72 15.13
CA SER A 24 10.56 -3.66 14.61
C SER A 24 10.28 -2.43 13.74
N PHE A 25 10.85 -1.27 14.09
CA PHE A 25 10.76 -0.09 13.24
C PHE A 25 11.45 -0.31 11.89
N ALA A 26 12.64 -0.91 11.90
CA ALA A 26 13.34 -1.27 10.66
C ALA A 26 12.51 -2.24 9.80
N SER A 27 11.82 -3.21 10.43
CA SER A 27 10.91 -4.14 9.75
C SER A 27 9.71 -3.39 9.15
N PHE A 28 9.08 -2.49 9.91
CA PHE A 28 7.98 -1.65 9.42
C PHE A 28 8.39 -0.83 8.19
N VAL A 29 9.55 -0.18 8.21
CA VAL A 29 10.05 0.62 7.07
C VAL A 29 10.30 -0.27 5.86
N ALA A 30 10.99 -1.40 6.03
CA ALA A 30 11.29 -2.32 4.94
C ALA A 30 10.01 -2.89 4.31
N ASN A 31 9.09 -3.38 5.14
CA ASN A 31 7.81 -3.94 4.70
C ASN A 31 6.93 -2.89 4.05
N SER A 32 6.90 -1.66 4.58
CA SER A 32 6.17 -0.55 3.97
C SER A 32 6.72 -0.20 2.60
N GLY A 33 8.05 -0.20 2.43
CA GLY A 33 8.70 0.00 1.13
C GLY A 33 8.25 -1.05 0.11
N VAL A 34 8.35 -2.34 0.46
CA VAL A 34 7.93 -3.45 -0.41
C VAL A 34 6.43 -3.40 -0.72
N GLY A 35 5.60 -3.15 0.30
CA GLY A 35 4.15 -3.07 0.17
C GLY A 35 3.72 -1.90 -0.72
N PHE A 36 4.35 -0.73 -0.56
CA PHE A 36 4.06 0.43 -1.40
C PHE A 36 4.50 0.22 -2.85
N THR A 37 5.68 -0.38 -3.08
CA THR A 37 6.10 -0.77 -4.43
C THR A 37 5.10 -1.72 -5.07
N SER A 38 4.61 -2.72 -4.32
CA SER A 38 3.59 -3.66 -4.81
C SER A 38 2.29 -2.95 -5.17
N PHE A 39 1.86 -1.97 -4.36
CA PHE A 39 0.71 -1.12 -4.65
C PHE A 39 0.88 -0.33 -5.96
N VAL A 40 2.03 0.34 -6.12
CA VAL A 40 2.32 1.15 -7.32
C VAL A 40 2.32 0.29 -8.58
N LEU A 41 2.97 -0.87 -8.55
CA LEU A 41 3.01 -1.78 -9.70
C LEU A 41 1.62 -2.32 -10.04
N THR A 42 0.89 -2.82 -9.05
CA THR A 42 -0.45 -3.38 -9.26
C THR A 42 -1.43 -2.32 -9.79
N SER A 43 -1.46 -1.16 -9.15
CA SER A 43 -2.36 -0.06 -9.52
C SER A 43 -1.94 0.57 -10.84
N GLY A 44 -0.64 0.68 -11.10
CA GLY A 44 -0.09 1.20 -12.36
C GLY A 44 -0.44 0.32 -13.55
N THR A 45 -0.32 -1.01 -13.41
CA THR A 45 -0.76 -1.96 -14.43
C THR A 45 -2.27 -1.87 -14.66
N ALA A 46 -3.07 -1.83 -13.59
CA ALA A 46 -4.52 -1.69 -13.70
C ALA A 46 -4.93 -0.38 -14.40
N PHE A 47 -4.23 0.71 -14.10
CA PHE A 47 -4.44 2.00 -14.76
C PHE A 47 -4.08 1.94 -16.25
N ALA A 48 -2.95 1.32 -16.60
CA ALA A 48 -2.55 1.14 -17.99
C ALA A 48 -3.59 0.32 -18.79
N SER A 49 -4.12 -0.76 -18.21
CA SER A 49 -5.24 -1.51 -18.78
C SER A 49 -6.48 -0.64 -18.97
N PHE A 50 -6.89 0.10 -17.93
CA PHE A 50 -8.02 1.04 -18.05
C PHE A 50 -7.86 2.01 -19.22
N VAL A 51 -6.68 2.63 -19.37
CA VAL A 51 -6.42 3.58 -20.46
C VAL A 51 -6.46 2.87 -21.81
N GLY A 52 -5.77 1.75 -21.95
CA GLY A 52 -5.70 0.98 -23.20
C GLY A 52 -7.08 0.50 -23.65
N ASP A 53 -7.83 -0.14 -22.76
CA ASP A 53 -9.15 -0.69 -23.05
C ASP A 53 -10.17 0.41 -23.34
N SER A 54 -10.11 1.53 -22.62
CA SER A 54 -10.99 2.68 -22.87
C SER A 54 -10.67 3.36 -24.20
N ALA A 55 -9.39 3.45 -24.59
CA ALA A 55 -8.98 3.98 -25.88
C ALA A 55 -9.45 3.09 -27.04
N MET A 56 -9.35 1.77 -26.90
CA MET A 56 -9.88 0.82 -27.89
C MET A 56 -11.40 0.94 -28.01
N ALA A 57 -12.12 0.99 -26.88
CA ALA A 57 -13.57 1.15 -26.87
C ALA A 57 -14.01 2.45 -27.56
N PHE A 58 -13.28 3.54 -27.33
CA PHE A 58 -13.52 4.81 -28.01
C PHE A 58 -13.23 4.73 -29.52
N GLY A 59 -12.14 4.07 -29.91
CA GLY A 59 -11.81 3.81 -31.32
C GLY A 59 -12.89 3.00 -32.05
N SER A 60 -13.41 1.95 -31.42
CA SER A 60 -14.54 1.17 -31.96
C SER A 60 -15.80 2.02 -32.14
N PHE A 61 -16.07 2.94 -31.22
CA PHE A 61 -17.20 3.87 -31.36
C PHE A 61 -17.01 4.81 -32.55
N LEU A 62 -15.84 5.44 -32.67
CA LEU A 62 -15.54 6.36 -33.77
C LEU A 62 -15.58 5.69 -35.16
N THR A 63 -15.25 4.40 -35.22
CA THR A 63 -15.26 3.62 -36.48
C THR A 63 -16.63 2.97 -36.77
N GLY A 64 -17.65 3.22 -35.92
CA GLY A 64 -18.99 2.67 -36.09
C GLY A 64 -19.11 1.18 -35.76
N GLN A 65 -18.07 0.58 -35.17
CA GLN A 65 -18.08 -0.82 -34.70
C GLN A 65 -18.84 -0.99 -33.38
N SER A 66 -19.05 0.10 -32.64
CA SER A 66 -19.89 0.13 -31.44
C SER A 66 -20.74 1.40 -31.39
N ASN A 67 -21.78 1.40 -30.56
CA ASN A 67 -22.63 2.57 -30.33
C ASN A 67 -22.21 3.33 -29.05
N TRP A 68 -22.80 4.51 -28.85
CA TRP A 68 -22.52 5.36 -27.69
C TRP A 68 -22.74 4.65 -26.35
N GLU A 69 -23.85 3.92 -26.21
CA GLU A 69 -24.19 3.21 -24.97
C GLU A 69 -23.18 2.12 -24.63
N THR A 70 -22.71 1.39 -25.64
CA THR A 70 -21.67 0.36 -25.51
C THR A 70 -20.36 0.99 -25.06
N PHE A 71 -19.96 2.10 -25.66
CA PHE A 71 -18.75 2.83 -25.28
C PHE A 71 -18.81 3.34 -23.83
N VAL A 72 -19.91 3.98 -23.43
CA VAL A 72 -20.08 4.50 -22.07
C VAL A 72 -20.06 3.36 -21.04
N THR A 73 -20.72 2.24 -21.34
CA THR A 73 -20.73 1.05 -20.47
C THR A 73 -19.32 0.50 -20.31
N ALA A 74 -18.59 0.30 -21.41
CA ALA A 74 -17.20 -0.17 -21.37
C ALA A 74 -16.30 0.79 -20.56
N GLY A 75 -16.43 2.11 -20.75
CA GLY A 75 -15.67 3.09 -19.97
C GLY A 75 -15.95 3.00 -18.47
N LYS A 76 -17.23 2.83 -18.07
CA LYS A 76 -17.62 2.64 -16.67
C LYS A 76 -17.05 1.35 -16.08
N GLU A 77 -17.09 0.25 -16.83
CA GLU A 77 -16.57 -1.05 -16.40
C GLU A 77 -15.04 -1.03 -16.25
N ASN A 78 -14.34 -0.48 -17.24
CA ASN A 78 -12.88 -0.32 -17.21
C ASN A 78 -12.45 0.52 -16.00
N TRP A 79 -13.13 1.65 -15.76
CA TRP A 79 -12.86 2.49 -14.59
C TRP A 79 -13.12 1.75 -13.28
N GLY A 80 -14.27 1.06 -13.17
CA GLY A 80 -14.61 0.28 -11.98
C GLY A 80 -13.59 -0.82 -11.68
N SER A 81 -13.13 -1.52 -12.72
CA SER A 81 -12.08 -2.54 -12.61
C SER A 81 -10.77 -1.96 -12.08
N PHE A 82 -10.33 -0.82 -12.63
CA PHE A 82 -9.14 -0.11 -12.14
C PHE A 82 -9.28 0.29 -10.67
N VAL A 83 -10.37 0.99 -10.31
CA VAL A 83 -10.58 1.48 -8.94
C VAL A 83 -10.64 0.33 -7.94
N ASN A 84 -11.33 -0.76 -8.27
CA ASN A 84 -11.40 -1.94 -7.40
C ASN A 84 -10.01 -2.56 -7.19
N THR A 85 -9.23 -2.71 -8.26
CA THR A 85 -7.88 -3.29 -8.19
C THR A 85 -6.94 -2.42 -7.37
N ALA A 86 -6.90 -1.12 -7.67
CA ALA A 86 -6.05 -0.16 -6.96
C ALA A 86 -6.46 -0.01 -5.49
N GLY A 87 -7.77 0.06 -5.22
CA GLY A 87 -8.32 0.17 -3.86
C GLY A 87 -8.01 -1.06 -3.00
N ASN A 88 -8.15 -2.27 -3.55
CA ASN A 88 -7.80 -3.50 -2.83
C ASN A 88 -6.30 -3.59 -2.55
N SER A 89 -5.47 -3.18 -3.53
CA SER A 89 -4.03 -3.15 -3.38
C SER A 89 -3.60 -2.13 -2.30
N TRP A 90 -4.23 -0.95 -2.28
CA TRP A 90 -4.03 0.06 -1.24
C TRP A 90 -4.41 -0.45 0.15
N ASN A 91 -5.59 -1.06 0.28
CA ASN A 91 -6.05 -1.62 1.56
C ASN A 91 -5.08 -2.69 2.08
N THR A 92 -4.54 -3.53 1.20
CA THR A 92 -3.53 -4.53 1.56
C THR A 92 -2.27 -3.86 2.11
N PHE A 93 -1.76 -2.85 1.42
CA PHE A 93 -0.59 -2.08 1.88
C PHE A 93 -0.84 -1.45 3.25
N VAL A 94 -1.95 -0.71 3.42
CA VAL A 94 -2.28 -0.01 4.66
C VAL A 94 -2.46 -0.97 5.83
N ASN A 95 -3.17 -2.09 5.62
CA ASN A 95 -3.39 -3.08 6.68
C ASN A 95 -2.08 -3.73 7.15
N ASN A 96 -1.18 -4.05 6.21
CA ASN A 96 0.14 -4.60 6.55
C ASN A 96 0.99 -3.57 7.31
N ALA A 97 1.03 -2.32 6.84
CA ALA A 97 1.76 -1.24 7.51
C ALA A 97 1.23 -0.98 8.93
N ALA A 98 -0.09 -1.00 9.13
CA ALA A 98 -0.72 -0.85 10.44
C ALA A 98 -0.37 -2.04 11.38
N SER A 99 -0.37 -3.27 10.86
CA SER A 99 0.04 -4.46 11.61
C SER A 99 1.51 -4.39 12.05
N ASP A 100 2.40 -3.97 11.15
CA ASP A 100 3.82 -3.80 11.45
C ASP A 100 4.06 -2.67 12.46
N TRP A 101 3.29 -1.57 12.37
CA TRP A 101 3.33 -0.50 13.35
C TRP A 101 2.89 -0.97 14.75
N ASN A 102 1.84 -1.77 14.85
CA ASN A 102 1.41 -2.35 16.13
C ASN A 102 2.46 -3.30 16.71
N THR A 103 3.17 -4.03 15.84
CA THR A 103 4.33 -4.84 16.25
C THR A 103 5.45 -3.96 16.81
N PHE A 104 5.70 -2.81 16.19
CA PHE A 104 6.64 -1.82 16.71
C PHE A 104 6.26 -1.32 18.09
N LEU A 105 5.01 -0.88 18.28
CA LEU A 105 4.54 -0.40 19.59
C LEU A 105 4.70 -1.47 20.66
N THR A 106 4.33 -2.72 20.34
CA THR A 106 4.42 -3.84 21.29
C THR A 106 5.86 -4.13 21.67
N LYS A 107 6.79 -4.19 20.69
CA LYS A 107 8.20 -4.48 20.98
C LYS A 107 8.94 -3.30 21.61
N ALA A 108 8.47 -2.07 21.40
CA ALA A 108 9.03 -0.89 22.05
C ALA A 108 8.66 -0.81 23.53
N SER A 109 7.55 -1.42 23.94
CA SER A 109 7.07 -1.44 25.32
C SER A 109 7.30 -2.77 26.05
N ALA A 110 8.08 -3.68 25.47
CA ALA A 110 8.24 -5.07 25.93
C ALA A 110 9.43 -5.26 26.86
#